data_AF-A0A8T4HJW4-F1
#
_entry.id   AF-A0A8T4HJW4-F1
#
_cell.length_a   1.000
_cell.length_b   1.000
_cell.length_c   1.000
_cell.angle_alpha   90.00
_cell.angle_beta   90.00
_cell.angle_gamma   90.00
#
_symmetry.space_group_name_H-M   'P 1'
#
loop_
_entity.id
_entity.type
_entity.pdbx_description
1 polymer ?
#
loop_
_entity_poly.entity_id
_entity_poly.type
_entity_poly.pdbx_seq_one_letter_code
_entity_poly.pdbx_strand_id
1 'polypeptide(L)' 'MNAVDGRVRARNVAVGDQLWTLEGSSSPRSVVSSVTVRKERELVTVTTDHTSTTEPSRPAVPKASAPLWACPPDSKR' A
#
# COMPACT_ATOMS: atom_id res chain seq x y z
N MET A 1 -5.38 7.43 -6.94
CA MET A 1 -5.13 7.50 -5.50
C MET A 1 -6.28 8.22 -4.83
N ASN A 2 -6.65 7.77 -3.63
CA ASN A 2 -7.67 8.40 -2.80
C ASN A 2 -6.96 9.46 -1.95
N ALA A 3 -6.86 10.67 -2.49
CA ALA A 3 -6.37 11.81 -1.74
C ALA A 3 -7.45 12.27 -0.75
N VAL A 4 -7.05 12.98 0.29
CA VAL A 4 -8.00 13.53 1.27
C VAL A 4 -8.96 14.53 0.61
N ASP A 5 -8.48 15.30 -0.36
CA ASP A 5 -9.25 16.30 -1.10
C ASP A 5 -9.93 15.76 -2.38
N GLY A 6 -10.00 14.43 -2.54
CA GLY A 6 -10.68 13.78 -3.65
C GLY A 6 -9.81 12.77 -4.40
N ARG A 7 -9.95 12.70 -5.73
CA ARG A 7 -9.23 11.71 -6.56
C ARG A 7 -8.08 12.35 -7.30
N VAL A 8 -6.86 11.90 -7.02
CA VAL A 8 -5.66 12.33 -7.76
C VAL A 8 -5.08 11.17 -8.56
N ARG A 9 -4.55 11.46 -9.76
CA ARG A 9 -3.80 10.48 -10.55
C ARG A 9 -2.52 10.13 -9.80
N ALA A 10 -2.16 8.85 -9.75
CA ALA A 10 -0.93 8.41 -9.05
C ALA A 10 0.32 9.15 -9.52
N ARG A 11 0.42 9.45 -10.82
CA ARG A 11 1.53 10.21 -11.42
C ARG A 11 1.64 11.67 -10.97
N ASN A 12 0.61 12.20 -10.33
CA ASN A 12 0.54 13.59 -9.87
C ASN A 12 0.73 13.72 -8.34
N VAL A 13 0.95 12.62 -7.62
CA VAL A 13 1.17 12.63 -6.17
C VAL A 13 2.56 13.18 -5.86
N ALA A 14 2.64 14.08 -4.89
CA ALA A 14 3.88 14.68 -4.40
C ALA A 14 4.11 14.38 -2.91
N VAL A 15 5.36 14.56 -2.47
CA VAL A 15 5.69 14.58 -1.04
C VAL A 15 4.97 15.76 -0.38
N GLY A 16 4.35 15.50 0.78
CA GLY A 16 3.51 16.46 1.50
C GLY A 16 2.01 16.30 1.24
N ASP A 17 1.60 15.59 0.19
CA ASP A 17 0.18 15.31 -0.06
C ASP A 17 -0.41 14.42 1.05
N GLN A 18 -1.70 14.60 1.33
CA GLN A 18 -2.44 13.74 2.25
C GLN A 18 -3.26 12.69 1.48
N LEU A 19 -3.05 11.42 1.83
CA LEU A 19 -3.78 10.29 1.26
C LEU A 19 -4.54 9.54 2.34
N TRP A 20 -5.65 8.91 1.96
CA TRP A 20 -6.28 7.89 2.77
C TRP A 20 -5.49 6.59 2.64
N THR A 21 -4.99 6.08 3.76
CA THR A 21 -4.34 4.77 3.86
C THR A 21 -5.30 3.78 4.47
N LEU A 22 -5.28 2.52 4.04
CA LEU A 22 -6.07 1.46 4.67
C LEU A 22 -5.22 0.75 5.74
N GLU A 23 -5.67 0.79 6.98
CA GLU A 23 -5.04 0.10 8.11
C GLU A 23 -6.09 -0.74 8.83
N GLY A 24 -6.06 -2.05 8.59
CA GLY A 24 -7.11 -2.97 9.05
C GLY A 24 -8.47 -2.62 8.45
N SER A 25 -9.45 -2.34 9.32
CA SER A 25 -10.78 -1.85 8.96
C SER A 25 -10.90 -0.32 8.92
N SER A 26 -9.82 0.38 9.26
CA SER A 26 -9.79 1.84 9.34
C SER A 26 -9.15 2.46 8.10
N SER A 27 -9.50 3.71 7.82
CA SER A 27 -8.88 4.50 6.77
C SER A 27 -8.30 5.79 7.35
N PRO A 28 -7.13 5.77 8.02
CA PRO A 28 -6.50 6.99 8.53
C PRO A 28 -5.93 7.87 7.40
N ARG A 29 -5.72 9.15 7.71
CA ARG A 29 -5.00 10.11 6.85
C ARG A 29 -3.50 9.95 7.08
N SER A 30 -2.75 9.86 5.99
CA SER A 30 -1.29 9.76 6.01
C SER A 30 -0.66 10.79 5.08
N VAL A 31 0.45 11.39 5.50
CA VAL A 31 1.24 12.32 4.69
C VAL A 31 2.24 11.53 3.86
N VAL A 32 2.31 11.81 2.56
CA VAL A 32 3.30 11.20 1.66
C VAL A 32 4.69 11.73 2.01
N SER A 33 5.59 10.85 2.44
CA SER A 33 6.96 11.21 2.82
C SER A 33 8.00 10.96 1.71
N SER A 34 7.69 10.08 0.75
CA SER A 34 8.55 9.81 -0.40
C SER A 34 7.72 9.29 -1.58
N VAL A 35 8.21 9.55 -2.81
CA VAL A 35 7.60 9.05 -4.04
C VAL A 35 8.69 8.39 -4.88
N THR A 36 8.47 7.14 -5.27
CA THR A 36 9.37 6.40 -6.17
C THR A 36 8.62 6.05 -7.45
N VAL A 37 9.20 6.37 -8.60
CA VAL A 37 8.64 6.00 -9.91
C VAL A 37 9.42 4.83 -10.49
N ARG A 38 8.70 3.78 -10.88
CA ARG A 38 9.28 2.61 -11.56
C ARG A 38 8.59 2.38 -12.89
N LYS A 39 9.37 2.00 -13.90
CA LYS A 39 8.84 1.61 -15.21
C LYS A 39 8.61 0.11 -15.20
N GLU A 40 7.35 -0.31 -15.20
CA GLU A 40 6.95 -1.70 -15.17
C GLU A 40 6.29 -2.09 -16.50
N ARG A 41 6.61 -3.29 -17.01
CA ARG A 41 6.05 -3.82 -18.27
C ARG A 41 4.93 -4.81 -18.04
N GLU A 42 4.74 -5.25 -16.79
CA GLU A 42 3.71 -6.20 -16.40
C GLU A 42 2.54 -5.41 -15.78
N LEU A 43 1.36 -5.59 -16.38
CA LEU A 43 0.14 -4.88 -16.04
C LEU A 43 -0.94 -5.90 -15.72
N VAL A 44 -1.71 -5.64 -14.67
CA VAL A 44 -2.87 -6.43 -14.28
C VAL A 44 -4.11 -5.58 -14.51
N THR A 45 -5.10 -6.13 -15.21
CA THR A 45 -6.41 -5.51 -15.34
C THR A 45 -7.37 -6.19 -14.39
N VAL A 46 -7.91 -5.41 -13.44
CA VAL A 46 -8.91 -5.87 -12.48
C VAL A 46 -10.26 -5.38 -12.95
N THR A 47 -11.17 -6.32 -13.22
CA THR A 47 -12.55 -6.03 -13.60
C THR A 47 -13.47 -6.44 -12.46
N THR A 48 -14.23 -5.48 -11.96
CA THR A 48 -15.35 -5.67 -11.06
C THR A 48 -16.66 -5.54 -11.83
N ASP A 49 -17.76 -5.93 -11.18
CA ASP A 49 -19.14 -5.74 -11.62
C ASP A 49 -19.49 -4.30 -12.01
N HIS A 50 -18.80 -3.32 -11.44
CA HIS A 50 -19.08 -1.90 -11.67
C HIS A 50 -18.00 -1.18 -12.49
N THR A 51 -16.76 -1.66 -12.50
CA THR A 51 -15.63 -0.94 -13.11
C THR A 51 -14.49 -1.85 -13.54
N SER A 52 -13.70 -1.44 -14.53
CA SER A 52 -12.42 -2.08 -14.85
C SER A 52 -11.27 -1.08 -14.65
N THR A 53 -10.19 -1.52 -14.01
CA THR A 53 -8.99 -0.71 -13.76
C THR A 53 -7.73 -1.51 -14.09
N THR A 54 -6.87 -0.94 -14.93
CA THR A 54 -5.55 -1.51 -15.25
C THR A 54 -4.47 -0.82 -14.42
N GLU A 55 -3.70 -1.61 -13.67
CA GLU A 55 -2.62 -1.12 -12.81
C GLU A 55 -1.36 -1.99 -12.98
N PRO A 56 -0.16 -1.49 -12.63
CA PRO A 56 1.04 -2.31 -12.61
C PRO A 56 0.89 -3.51 -11.70
N SER A 57 1.48 -4.65 -12.06
CA SER A 57 1.46 -5.85 -11.23
C SER A 57 2.10 -5.55 -9.87
N ARG A 58 1.31 -5.52 -8.80
CA ARG A 58 1.85 -5.37 -7.45
C ARG A 58 2.79 -6.55 -7.17
N PRO A 59 4.05 -6.34 -6.75
CA PRO A 59 4.90 -7.44 -6.33
C PRO A 59 4.22 -8.18 -5.17
N ALA A 60 4.18 -9.52 -5.26
CA ALA A 60 3.65 -10.35 -4.19
C ALA A 60 4.44 -10.04 -2.91
N VAL A 61 3.80 -9.36 -1.95
CA VAL A 61 4.38 -9.21 -0.62
C VAL A 61 4.29 -10.59 0.01
N PRO A 62 5.39 -11.29 0.31
CA PRO A 62 5.30 -12.54 1.05
C PRO A 62 4.60 -12.24 2.36
N LYS A 63 3.58 -13.03 2.69
CA LYS A 63 2.84 -12.96 3.97
C LYS A 63 3.89 -12.84 5.07
N ALA A 64 3.90 -11.72 5.79
CA ALA A 64 4.91 -11.44 6.80
C ALA A 64 5.04 -12.66 7.71
N SER A 65 6.17 -13.37 7.61
CA SER A 65 6.55 -14.35 8.61
C SER A 65 6.69 -13.57 9.91
N ALA A 66 6.01 -14.04 10.96
CA ALA A 66 5.94 -13.37 12.25
C ALA A 66 7.33 -12.86 12.69
N PRO A 67 7.43 -11.67 13.31
CA PRO A 67 8.70 -11.16 13.78
C PRO A 67 9.33 -12.13 14.77
N LEU A 68 10.63 -12.40 14.62
CA LEU A 68 11.45 -13.31 15.44
C LEU A 68 11.58 -12.89 16.93
N TRP A 69 10.77 -11.96 17.42
CA TRP A 69 10.70 -11.62 18.84
C TRP A 69 9.76 -12.52 19.66
N ALA A 70 9.11 -13.50 19.03
CA ALA A 70 8.45 -14.59 19.74
C ALA A 70 9.48 -15.62 20.25
N CYS A 71 10.45 -15.17 21.05
CA CYS A 71 11.21 -16.03 21.96
C CYS A 71 10.78 -15.65 23.38
N PRO A 72 10.00 -16.48 24.11
CA PRO A 72 9.90 -16.29 25.55
C PRO A 72 11.30 -16.48 26.15
N PRO A 73 11.69 -15.70 27.17
CA PRO A 73 12.98 -15.91 27.82
C PRO A 73 13.00 -17.31 28.44
N ASP A 74 13.98 -18.10 28.02
CA ASP A 74 14.35 -19.37 28.63
C ASP A 74 14.63 -19.14 30.11
N SER A 75 13.62 -19.37 30.94
CA SER A 75 13.76 -19.38 32.40
C SER A 75 14.43 -20.69 32.75
N LYS A 76 15.76 -20.65 32.85
CA LYS A 76 16.53 -21.70 33.51
C LYS A 76 15.93 -22.01 34.87
N ARG A 77 15.60 -23.27 35.10
CA ARG A 77 15.54 -23.90 36.41
C ARG A 77 16.20 -25.26 36.34
#